data_AF-A0A2V8NN43-F1
#
_entry.id   AF-A0A2V8NN43-F1
#
_cell.length_a   1.000
_cell.length_b   1.000
_cell.length_c   1.000
_cell.angle_alpha   90.00
_cell.angle_beta   90.00
_cell.angle_gamma   90.00
#
_symmetry.space_group_name_H-M   'P 1'
#
loop_
_entity.id
_entity.type
_entity.pdbx_description
1 polymer ?
#
loop_
_entity_poly.entity_id
_entity_poly.type
_entity_poly.pdbx_seq_one_letter_code
_entity_poly.pdbx_strand_id
1 'polypeptide(L)'
;MDDNGHGTHCAGIIGAEGDNSFGITGINWHVKIMPLKFMDANGSGTTKDAIEAINYVIDRKQHGVNVRIISASWGSTMKSKALEDVIKKAGDEGIEFIAAAGNSSENSDKRPHYPAGFDLPNVISVAALDRFDQLASFSNYGAKSVFIAAPGKEILSTWLGGEFREASGTSMATPEVAGVAALVLSTNQKMSIADLRERLGNSVDKLDSLKGKVATGGRINAAKAVGAE
;
A
#
# COMPACT_ATOMS: atom_id res chain seq x y z
N MET A 1 -16.51 -8.28 -9.20
CA MET A 1 -16.29 -7.25 -10.24
C MET A 1 -16.25 -5.90 -9.54
N ASP A 2 -15.38 -4.98 -9.98
CA ASP A 2 -15.33 -3.61 -9.45
C ASP A 2 -16.44 -2.76 -10.09
N ASP A 3 -17.20 -2.05 -9.26
CA ASP A 3 -18.33 -1.18 -9.61
C ASP A 3 -18.12 0.25 -9.06
N ASN A 4 -16.97 0.53 -8.46
CA ASN A 4 -16.57 1.85 -7.95
C ASN A 4 -15.41 2.45 -8.77
N GLY A 5 -14.44 1.61 -9.15
CA GLY A 5 -13.24 1.97 -9.92
C GLY A 5 -11.98 2.18 -9.08
N HIS A 6 -12.11 2.44 -7.78
CA HIS A 6 -10.96 2.63 -6.88
C HIS A 6 -10.04 1.40 -6.81
N GLY A 7 -10.63 0.20 -6.74
CA GLY A 7 -9.87 -1.05 -6.74
C GLY A 7 -9.11 -1.27 -8.05
N THR A 8 -9.77 -1.00 -9.18
CA THR A 8 -9.15 -1.05 -10.52
C THR A 8 -7.99 -0.07 -10.64
N HIS A 9 -8.14 1.15 -10.12
CA HIS A 9 -7.07 2.15 -10.11
C HIS A 9 -5.87 1.73 -9.25
N CYS A 10 -6.11 1.13 -8.07
CA CYS A 10 -5.03 0.63 -7.23
C CYS A 10 -4.31 -0.57 -7.88
N ALA A 11 -5.06 -1.46 -8.54
CA ALA A 11 -4.52 -2.62 -9.24
C ALA A 11 -3.62 -2.21 -10.42
N GLY A 12 -4.03 -1.20 -11.20
CA GLY A 12 -3.23 -0.66 -12.31
C GLY A 12 -1.88 -0.10 -11.86
N ILE A 13 -1.85 0.62 -10.73
CA ILE A 13 -0.59 1.12 -10.14
C ILE A 13 0.35 -0.04 -9.81
N ILE A 14 -0.15 -1.13 -9.22
CA ILE A 14 0.67 -2.30 -8.87
C ILE A 14 1.20 -3.00 -10.13
N GLY A 15 0.33 -3.22 -11.12
CA GLY A 15 0.63 -4.17 -12.19
C GLY A 15 -0.20 -4.07 -13.46
N ALA A 16 -0.52 -2.86 -13.93
CA ALA A 16 -0.88 -2.69 -15.34
C ALA A 16 0.26 -3.21 -16.23
N GLU A 17 -0.10 -3.97 -17.26
CA GLU A 17 0.86 -4.60 -18.17
C GLU A 17 1.78 -3.56 -18.80
N GLY A 18 3.09 -3.83 -18.77
CA GLY A 18 4.09 -3.01 -19.42
C GLY A 18 4.37 -3.46 -20.86
N ASP A 19 4.95 -2.56 -21.66
CA ASP A 19 5.45 -2.84 -23.01
C ASP A 19 4.43 -3.44 -24.00
N ASN A 20 3.14 -3.12 -23.82
CA ASN A 20 2.05 -3.57 -24.69
C ASN A 20 1.52 -2.44 -25.61
N SER A 21 2.19 -1.28 -25.63
CA SER A 21 1.79 -0.08 -26.39
C SER A 21 0.38 0.47 -26.07
N PHE A 22 -0.22 0.10 -24.94
CA PHE A 22 -1.56 0.50 -24.55
C PHE A 22 -1.61 1.07 -23.13
N GLY A 23 -2.14 2.29 -22.99
CA GLY A 23 -2.46 2.84 -21.68
C GLY A 23 -1.24 3.23 -20.85
N ILE A 24 -1.11 2.58 -19.69
CA ILE A 24 -0.10 2.87 -18.66
C ILE A 24 0.72 1.62 -18.36
N THR A 25 1.69 1.76 -17.46
CA THR A 25 2.45 0.65 -16.92
C THR A 25 2.47 0.70 -15.40
N GLY A 26 2.21 -0.44 -14.75
CA GLY A 26 2.32 -0.57 -13.31
C GLY A 26 3.76 -0.74 -12.84
N ILE A 27 3.98 -0.74 -11.53
CA ILE A 27 5.30 -1.00 -10.94
C ILE A 27 5.84 -2.37 -11.36
N ASN A 28 4.97 -3.37 -11.53
CA ASN A 28 5.33 -4.72 -11.94
C ASN A 28 4.69 -5.06 -13.29
N TRP A 29 5.50 -5.34 -14.31
CA TRP A 29 4.97 -5.74 -15.63
C TRP A 29 4.44 -7.19 -15.61
N HIS A 30 4.92 -7.99 -14.64
CA HIS A 30 4.51 -9.37 -14.44
C HIS A 30 4.20 -9.62 -12.96
N VAL A 31 2.92 -9.58 -12.60
CA VAL A 31 2.43 -9.86 -11.24
C VAL A 31 1.05 -10.49 -11.31
N LYS A 32 0.69 -11.29 -10.30
CA LYS A 32 -0.67 -11.79 -10.13
C LYS A 32 -1.35 -11.02 -9.00
N ILE A 33 -2.51 -10.45 -9.30
CA ILE A 33 -3.32 -9.69 -8.33
C ILE A 33 -4.50 -10.57 -7.90
N MET A 34 -4.73 -10.66 -6.59
CA MET A 34 -5.89 -11.33 -6.00
C MET A 34 -6.90 -10.28 -5.52
N PRO A 35 -7.90 -9.90 -6.34
CA PRO A 35 -8.87 -8.87 -5.97
C PRO A 35 -9.86 -9.41 -4.94
N LEU A 36 -9.94 -8.78 -3.76
CA LEU A 36 -10.91 -9.10 -2.72
C LEU A 36 -11.79 -7.87 -2.46
N LYS A 37 -13.00 -7.90 -3.04
CA LYS A 37 -13.97 -6.81 -2.88
C LYS A 37 -14.71 -6.97 -1.55
N PHE A 38 -14.55 -6.00 -0.66
CA PHE A 38 -15.35 -5.88 0.56
C PHE A 38 -16.05 -4.51 0.68
N MET A 39 -15.80 -3.61 -0.28
CA MET A 39 -16.42 -2.28 -0.36
C MET A 39 -17.39 -2.23 -1.54
N ASP A 40 -18.52 -1.56 -1.40
CA ASP A 40 -19.58 -1.42 -2.39
C ASP A 40 -19.28 -0.34 -3.45
N ALA A 41 -20.24 -0.10 -4.36
CA ALA A 41 -20.13 0.90 -5.43
C ALA A 41 -19.93 2.33 -4.91
N ASN A 42 -20.30 2.63 -3.67
CA ASN A 42 -20.11 3.94 -3.03
C ASN A 42 -18.79 4.02 -2.25
N GLY A 43 -17.96 2.98 -2.30
CA GLY A 43 -16.71 2.91 -1.53
C GLY A 43 -16.95 2.73 -0.02
N SER A 44 -18.03 2.05 0.36
CA SER A 44 -18.34 1.73 1.76
C SER A 44 -18.26 0.25 2.02
N GLY A 45 -17.73 -0.15 3.18
CA GLY A 45 -17.60 -1.55 3.59
C GLY A 45 -17.50 -1.66 5.11
N THR A 46 -17.54 -2.89 5.64
CA THR A 46 -17.47 -3.10 7.09
C THR A 46 -16.14 -3.70 7.52
N THR A 47 -15.77 -3.46 8.78
CA THR A 47 -14.60 -4.11 9.39
C THR A 47 -14.73 -5.65 9.38
N LYS A 48 -15.96 -6.17 9.45
CA LYS A 48 -16.22 -7.62 9.36
C LYS A 48 -15.80 -8.14 7.99
N ASP A 49 -16.23 -7.49 6.91
CA ASP A 49 -15.93 -7.94 5.55
C ASP A 49 -14.43 -7.79 5.23
N ALA A 50 -13.77 -6.76 5.79
CA ALA A 50 -12.31 -6.63 5.72
C ALA A 50 -11.58 -7.79 6.42
N ILE A 51 -12.07 -8.22 7.59
CA ILE A 51 -11.52 -9.38 8.32
C ILE A 51 -11.74 -10.68 7.52
N GLU A 52 -12.90 -10.87 6.89
CA GLU A 52 -13.17 -12.01 6.02
C GLU A 52 -12.22 -12.05 4.81
N ALA A 53 -11.98 -10.90 4.17
CA ALA A 53 -11.02 -10.80 3.06
C ALA A 53 -9.59 -11.16 3.50
N ILE A 54 -9.12 -10.67 4.66
CA ILE A 54 -7.77 -10.99 5.18
C ILE A 54 -7.67 -12.48 5.52
N ASN A 55 -8.70 -13.06 6.14
CA ASN A 55 -8.73 -14.50 6.41
C ASN A 55 -8.67 -15.34 5.13
N TYR A 56 -9.33 -14.90 4.06
CA TYR A 56 -9.22 -15.56 2.76
C TYR A 56 -7.78 -15.52 2.23
N VAL A 57 -7.08 -14.38 2.31
CA VAL A 57 -5.66 -14.29 1.90
C VAL A 57 -4.80 -15.29 2.68
N ILE A 58 -4.99 -15.36 4.00
CA ILE A 58 -4.27 -16.30 4.88
C ILE A 58 -4.57 -17.75 4.47
N ASP A 59 -5.84 -18.10 4.28
CA ASP A 59 -6.25 -19.43 3.84
C ASP A 59 -5.60 -19.81 2.49
N ARG A 60 -5.62 -18.90 1.51
CA ARG A 60 -4.99 -19.13 0.20
C ARG A 60 -3.49 -19.35 0.34
N LYS A 61 -2.83 -18.61 1.22
CA LYS A 61 -1.40 -18.78 1.50
C LYS A 61 -1.08 -20.15 2.10
N GLN A 62 -1.86 -20.57 3.10
CA GLN A 62 -1.73 -21.89 3.73
C GLN A 62 -1.96 -23.03 2.72
N HIS A 63 -2.78 -22.79 1.70
CA HIS A 63 -2.99 -23.69 0.56
C HIS A 63 -1.98 -23.51 -0.60
N GLY A 64 -0.83 -22.89 -0.33
CA GLY A 64 0.30 -22.83 -1.26
C GLY A 64 0.23 -21.71 -2.30
N VAL A 65 -0.73 -20.79 -2.23
CA VAL A 65 -0.70 -19.58 -3.07
C VAL A 65 0.42 -18.67 -2.59
N ASN A 66 1.31 -18.26 -3.50
CA ASN A 66 2.36 -17.30 -3.19
C ASN A 66 1.79 -15.87 -3.06
N VAL A 67 1.13 -15.60 -1.93
CA VAL A 67 0.72 -14.26 -1.51
C VAL A 67 1.55 -13.82 -0.31
N ARG A 68 2.14 -12.64 -0.41
CA ARG A 68 3.10 -12.08 0.55
C ARG A 68 2.82 -10.63 0.92
N ILE A 69 1.90 -9.97 0.20
CA ILE A 69 1.59 -8.56 0.35
C ILE A 69 0.07 -8.39 0.27
N ILE A 70 -0.48 -7.62 1.20
CA ILE A 70 -1.83 -7.05 1.13
C ILE A 70 -1.67 -5.54 0.95
N SER A 71 -2.22 -4.98 -0.13
CA SER A 71 -2.31 -3.53 -0.34
C SER A 71 -3.68 -3.04 0.14
N ALA A 72 -3.70 -2.21 1.17
CA ALA A 72 -4.90 -1.77 1.88
C ALA A 72 -5.10 -0.26 1.76
N SER A 73 -5.70 0.14 0.63
CA SER A 73 -6.00 1.54 0.29
C SER A 73 -7.30 2.07 0.92
N TRP A 74 -7.54 1.76 2.20
CA TRP A 74 -8.75 2.09 2.96
C TRP A 74 -8.41 2.33 4.44
N GLY A 75 -9.33 2.91 5.21
CA GLY A 75 -9.15 3.03 6.65
C GLY A 75 -10.27 3.75 7.38
N SER A 76 -10.07 3.90 8.70
CA SER A 76 -11.01 4.49 9.65
C SER A 76 -10.28 5.06 10.85
N THR A 77 -10.90 5.98 11.57
CA THR A 77 -10.42 6.45 12.89
C THR A 77 -10.79 5.48 14.03
N MET A 78 -11.65 4.49 13.77
CA MET A 78 -12.08 3.52 14.78
C MET A 78 -11.11 2.36 14.91
N LYS A 79 -10.53 2.16 16.10
CA LYS A 79 -9.71 0.98 16.40
C LYS A 79 -10.58 -0.26 16.54
N SER A 80 -10.17 -1.37 15.94
CA SER A 80 -10.80 -2.68 16.10
C SER A 80 -9.76 -3.71 16.51
N LYS A 81 -9.94 -4.35 17.67
CA LYS A 81 -9.05 -5.40 18.16
C LYS A 81 -9.10 -6.63 17.26
N ALA A 82 -10.28 -7.02 16.79
CA ALA A 82 -10.44 -8.14 15.86
C ALA A 82 -9.70 -7.91 14.53
N LEU A 83 -9.66 -6.67 14.04
CA LEU A 83 -8.90 -6.31 12.85
C LEU A 83 -7.38 -6.36 13.13
N GLU A 84 -6.94 -5.83 14.26
CA GLU A 84 -5.54 -5.90 14.71
C GLU A 84 -5.06 -7.36 14.78
N ASP A 85 -5.88 -8.25 15.36
CA ASP A 85 -5.55 -9.66 15.52
C ASP A 85 -5.43 -10.41 14.19
N VAL A 86 -6.32 -10.15 13.23
CA VAL A 86 -6.24 -10.81 11.91
C VAL A 86 -5.06 -10.28 11.08
N ILE A 87 -4.72 -8.99 11.20
CA ILE A 87 -3.54 -8.42 10.53
C ILE A 87 -2.26 -8.99 11.15
N LYS A 88 -2.22 -9.15 12.48
CA LYS A 88 -1.11 -9.85 13.14
C LYS A 88 -0.99 -11.28 12.63
N LYS A 89 -2.10 -12.02 12.55
CA LYS A 89 -2.12 -13.40 12.02
C LYS A 89 -1.57 -13.46 10.58
N ALA A 90 -1.90 -12.49 9.73
CA ALA A 90 -1.32 -12.39 8.39
C ALA A 90 0.21 -12.20 8.45
N GLY A 91 0.70 -11.38 9.38
CA GLY A 91 2.13 -11.20 9.64
C GLY A 91 2.84 -12.46 10.12
N ASP A 92 2.21 -13.24 11.01
CA ASP A 92 2.74 -14.52 11.50
C ASP A 92 2.88 -15.55 10.36
N GLU A 93 2.07 -15.42 9.30
CA GLU A 93 2.19 -16.21 8.07
C GLU A 93 3.23 -15.64 7.08
N GLY A 94 3.84 -14.48 7.36
CA GLY A 94 4.80 -13.82 6.47
C GLY A 94 4.16 -12.98 5.36
N ILE A 95 2.99 -12.39 5.64
CA ILE A 95 2.31 -11.42 4.77
C ILE A 95 2.54 -9.99 5.30
N GLU A 96 3.13 -9.13 4.47
CA GLU A 96 3.23 -7.70 4.73
C GLU A 96 1.88 -7.02 4.43
N PHE A 97 1.47 -6.10 5.30
CA PHE A 97 0.22 -5.35 5.21
C PHE A 97 0.53 -3.88 4.99
N ILE A 98 0.37 -3.40 3.76
CA ILE A 98 0.75 -2.06 3.35
C ILE A 98 -0.51 -1.20 3.32
N ALA A 99 -0.57 -0.17 4.15
CA ALA A 99 -1.80 0.55 4.46
C ALA A 99 -1.69 2.06 4.25
N ALA A 100 -2.77 2.66 3.74
CA ALA A 100 -2.89 4.10 3.54
C ALA A 100 -2.93 4.87 4.86
N ALA A 101 -2.09 5.90 5.01
CA ALA A 101 -2.05 6.72 6.22
C ALA A 101 -3.34 7.55 6.47
N GLY A 102 -4.14 7.78 5.43
CA GLY A 102 -5.36 8.59 5.48
C GLY A 102 -5.20 9.97 4.84
N ASN A 103 -6.32 10.65 4.56
CA ASN A 103 -6.38 11.84 3.70
C ASN A 103 -6.96 13.08 4.42
N SER A 104 -6.66 13.25 5.72
CA SER A 104 -7.26 14.30 6.56
C SER A 104 -6.26 15.39 6.99
N SER A 105 -5.04 15.39 6.44
CA SER A 105 -3.95 16.31 6.81
C SER A 105 -3.59 16.23 8.32
N GLU A 106 -3.81 15.08 8.96
CA GLU A 106 -3.64 14.92 10.41
C GLU A 106 -2.30 14.27 10.78
N ASN A 107 -1.82 14.58 11.98
CA ASN A 107 -0.70 13.88 12.60
C ASN A 107 -1.20 12.58 13.25
N SER A 108 -0.91 11.44 12.63
CA SER A 108 -1.25 10.09 13.06
C SER A 108 -0.61 9.67 14.38
N ASP A 109 0.48 10.32 14.81
CA ASP A 109 1.05 10.10 16.16
C ASP A 109 0.14 10.65 17.27
N LYS A 110 -0.79 11.56 16.92
CA LYS A 110 -1.78 12.15 17.83
C LYS A 110 -3.20 11.66 17.56
N ARG A 111 -3.52 11.38 16.30
CA ARG A 111 -4.84 10.93 15.84
C ARG A 111 -4.67 9.70 14.94
N PRO A 112 -4.54 8.51 15.54
CA PRO A 112 -4.28 7.29 14.78
C PRO A 112 -5.36 7.02 13.72
N HIS A 113 -4.93 6.48 12.59
CA HIS A 113 -5.79 6.04 11.49
C HIS A 113 -5.52 4.56 11.24
N TYR A 114 -6.54 3.72 11.31
CA TYR A 114 -6.41 2.27 11.20
C TYR A 114 -6.84 1.80 9.81
N PRO A 115 -6.16 0.79 9.22
CA PRO A 115 -5.18 -0.10 9.85
C PRO A 115 -3.74 0.43 9.93
N ALA A 116 -3.42 1.52 9.24
CA ALA A 116 -2.05 2.03 9.13
C ALA A 116 -1.36 2.37 10.47
N GLY A 117 -2.14 2.72 11.50
CA GLY A 117 -1.67 3.04 12.84
C GLY A 117 -1.60 1.85 13.80
N PHE A 118 -1.83 0.61 13.36
CA PHE A 118 -1.55 -0.55 14.20
C PHE A 118 -0.04 -0.71 14.40
N ASP A 119 0.38 -0.88 15.65
CA ASP A 119 1.78 -1.13 16.02
C ASP A 119 2.10 -2.62 15.84
N LEU A 120 2.22 -3.04 14.58
CA LEU A 120 2.52 -4.40 14.17
C LEU A 120 3.72 -4.39 13.22
N PRO A 121 4.68 -5.34 13.36
CA PRO A 121 5.90 -5.34 12.57
C PRO A 121 5.66 -5.53 11.06
N ASN A 122 4.55 -6.17 10.69
CA ASN A 122 4.15 -6.41 9.32
C ASN A 122 3.25 -5.29 8.74
N VAL A 123 3.05 -4.16 9.43
CA VAL A 123 2.25 -3.03 8.92
C VAL A 123 3.17 -1.93 8.41
N ILE A 124 3.09 -1.63 7.11
CA ILE A 124 3.76 -0.48 6.49
C ILE A 124 2.73 0.60 6.21
N SER A 125 2.83 1.71 6.94
CA SER A 125 1.97 2.90 6.75
C SER A 125 2.56 3.84 5.71
N VAL A 126 1.73 4.28 4.75
CA VAL A 126 2.18 5.02 3.55
C VAL A 126 1.52 6.41 3.47
N ALA A 127 2.35 7.45 3.50
CA ALA A 127 1.96 8.83 3.18
C ALA A 127 2.00 9.11 1.66
N ALA A 128 1.27 10.13 1.22
CA ALA A 128 1.22 10.57 -0.16
C ALA A 128 2.10 11.82 -0.39
N LEU A 129 2.82 11.80 -1.51
CA LEU A 129 3.56 12.95 -2.04
C LEU A 129 2.88 13.52 -3.27
N ASP A 130 3.19 14.78 -3.56
CA ASP A 130 2.97 15.39 -4.86
C ASP A 130 4.20 15.32 -5.76
N ARG A 131 4.04 15.80 -7.00
CA ARG A 131 5.09 15.82 -8.04
C ARG A 131 6.33 16.68 -7.70
N PHE A 132 6.28 17.46 -6.61
CA PHE A 132 7.39 18.31 -6.15
C PHE A 132 8.07 17.71 -4.90
N ASP A 133 7.86 16.42 -4.64
CA ASP A 133 8.36 15.72 -3.46
C ASP A 133 7.92 16.38 -2.14
N GLN A 134 6.79 17.08 -2.16
CA GLN A 134 6.15 17.60 -0.95
C GLN A 134 5.12 16.61 -0.43
N LEU A 135 4.96 16.56 0.89
CA LEU A 135 3.82 15.87 1.49
C LEU A 135 2.54 16.46 0.90
N ALA A 136 1.73 15.62 0.26
CA ALA A 136 0.50 16.07 -0.37
C ALA A 136 -0.40 16.74 0.68
N SER A 137 -1.07 17.83 0.30
CA SER A 137 -1.81 18.68 1.25
C SER A 137 -2.86 17.94 2.06
N PHE A 138 -3.40 16.83 1.54
CA PHE A 138 -4.36 15.96 2.22
C PHE A 138 -3.72 14.83 3.05
N SER A 139 -2.45 14.51 2.84
CA SER A 139 -1.86 13.30 3.43
C SER A 139 -1.77 13.41 4.95
N ASN A 140 -2.24 12.38 5.64
CA ASN A 140 -1.82 12.16 7.02
C ASN A 140 -0.32 11.85 7.08
N TYR A 141 0.27 12.14 8.23
CA TYR A 141 1.70 11.96 8.49
C TYR A 141 1.93 11.58 9.96
N GLY A 142 3.09 11.07 10.31
CA GLY A 142 3.45 10.71 11.67
C GLY A 142 4.91 10.29 11.73
N ALA A 143 5.70 10.94 12.56
CA ALA A 143 7.14 10.66 12.64
C ALA A 143 7.43 9.24 13.14
N LYS A 144 6.48 8.63 13.85
CA LYS A 144 6.57 7.26 14.37
C LYS A 144 5.59 6.32 13.69
N SER A 145 4.34 6.76 13.50
CA SER A 145 3.22 5.94 13.02
C SER A 145 3.12 5.80 11.50
N VAL A 146 3.77 6.69 10.73
CA VAL A 146 3.81 6.59 9.26
C VAL A 146 5.22 6.21 8.84
N PHE A 147 5.37 5.12 8.09
CA PHE A 147 6.68 4.54 7.82
C PHE A 147 7.39 5.22 6.66
N ILE A 148 6.71 5.33 5.53
CA ILE A 148 7.30 5.72 4.23
C ILE A 148 6.33 6.60 3.44
N ALA A 149 6.83 7.36 2.47
CA ALA A 149 6.00 8.10 1.53
C ALA A 149 6.17 7.59 0.10
N ALA A 150 5.14 7.78 -0.73
CA ALA A 150 5.19 7.54 -2.17
C ALA A 150 4.32 8.57 -2.91
N PRO A 151 4.56 8.81 -4.21
CA PRO A 151 3.65 9.59 -5.04
C PRO A 151 2.19 9.14 -4.87
N GLY A 152 1.31 10.11 -4.60
CA GLY A 152 -0.11 9.82 -4.35
C GLY A 152 -1.06 10.93 -4.76
N LYS A 153 -0.55 12.04 -5.29
CA LYS A 153 -1.36 13.12 -5.85
C LYS A 153 -1.21 13.13 -7.37
N GLU A 154 -2.34 13.27 -8.06
CA GLU A 154 -2.41 13.36 -9.53
C GLU A 154 -1.81 12.12 -10.22
N ILE A 155 -2.18 10.93 -9.72
CA ILE A 155 -1.69 9.64 -10.23
C ILE A 155 -2.68 9.12 -11.27
N LEU A 156 -2.21 8.93 -12.50
CA LEU A 156 -2.98 8.29 -13.57
C LEU A 156 -2.95 6.77 -13.40
N SER A 157 -4.12 6.12 -13.40
CA SER A 157 -4.19 4.67 -13.51
C SER A 157 -5.39 4.13 -14.29
N THR A 158 -5.49 2.80 -14.41
CA THR A 158 -6.61 2.09 -15.04
C THR A 158 -7.92 2.39 -14.32
N TRP A 159 -9.00 2.46 -15.07
CA TRP A 159 -10.34 2.72 -14.56
C TRP A 159 -11.36 1.73 -15.15
N LEU A 160 -12.62 1.85 -14.71
CA LEU A 160 -13.71 1.02 -15.22
C LEU A 160 -13.89 1.20 -16.73
N GLY A 161 -14.35 0.14 -17.41
CA GLY A 161 -14.66 0.19 -18.84
C GLY A 161 -13.44 0.22 -19.78
N GLY A 162 -12.24 -0.05 -19.28
CA GLY A 162 -11.00 0.05 -20.07
C GLY A 162 -10.45 1.48 -20.20
N GLU A 163 -11.00 2.41 -19.42
CA GLU A 163 -10.58 3.80 -19.38
C GLU A 163 -9.38 4.02 -18.46
N PHE A 164 -8.89 5.26 -18.42
CA PHE A 164 -7.86 5.71 -17.50
C PHE A 164 -8.35 6.96 -16.77
N ARG A 165 -7.95 7.11 -15.51
CA ARG A 165 -8.37 8.24 -14.69
C ARG A 165 -7.22 8.69 -13.79
N GLU A 166 -7.12 10.00 -13.60
CA GLU A 166 -6.26 10.57 -12.58
C GLU A 166 -6.99 10.61 -11.21
N ALA A 167 -6.32 10.14 -10.16
CA ALA A 167 -6.81 10.19 -8.78
C ALA A 167 -5.74 10.65 -7.80
N SER A 168 -6.18 11.11 -6.62
CA SER A 168 -5.30 11.58 -5.55
C SER A 168 -5.72 10.96 -4.21
N GLY A 169 -4.76 10.46 -3.45
CA GLY A 169 -4.94 9.93 -2.11
C GLY A 169 -3.72 9.12 -1.64
N THR A 170 -3.61 8.91 -0.33
CA THR A 170 -2.74 7.86 0.24
C THR A 170 -3.10 6.48 -0.29
N SER A 171 -4.34 6.30 -0.75
CA SER A 171 -4.80 5.15 -1.53
C SER A 171 -4.03 4.90 -2.83
N MET A 172 -3.43 5.92 -3.45
CA MET A 172 -2.62 5.80 -4.67
C MET A 172 -1.14 5.60 -4.33
N ALA A 173 -0.66 6.18 -3.23
CA ALA A 173 0.69 5.93 -2.72
C ALA A 173 0.89 4.50 -2.20
N THR A 174 -0.13 3.95 -1.54
CA THR A 174 -0.11 2.57 -0.99
C THR A 174 0.23 1.50 -2.04
N PRO A 175 -0.45 1.43 -3.21
CA PRO A 175 -0.14 0.45 -4.25
C PRO A 175 1.22 0.67 -4.90
N GLU A 176 1.81 1.87 -4.88
CA GLU A 176 3.20 2.06 -5.32
C GLU A 176 4.18 1.31 -4.41
N VAL A 177 4.04 1.49 -3.08
CA VAL A 177 4.88 0.78 -2.11
C VAL A 177 4.64 -0.73 -2.17
N ALA A 178 3.38 -1.16 -2.33
CA ALA A 178 3.06 -2.58 -2.54
C ALA A 178 3.64 -3.15 -3.82
N GLY A 179 3.62 -2.35 -4.90
CA GLY A 179 4.27 -2.70 -6.15
C GLY A 179 5.77 -2.90 -5.98
N VAL A 180 6.45 -1.96 -5.32
CA VAL A 180 7.90 -2.07 -5.07
C VAL A 180 8.22 -3.25 -4.17
N ALA A 181 7.43 -3.49 -3.12
CA ALA A 181 7.58 -4.67 -2.27
C ALA A 181 7.47 -5.98 -3.06
N ALA A 182 6.50 -6.07 -3.99
CA ALA A 182 6.34 -7.25 -4.85
C ALA A 182 7.53 -7.41 -5.81
N LEU A 183 8.04 -6.30 -6.35
CA LEU A 183 9.21 -6.29 -7.22
C LEU A 183 10.46 -6.78 -6.48
N VAL A 184 10.70 -6.35 -5.24
CA VAL A 184 11.79 -6.86 -4.39
C VAL A 184 11.65 -8.37 -4.17
N LEU A 185 10.45 -8.84 -3.81
CA LEU A 185 10.20 -10.27 -3.61
C LEU A 185 10.35 -11.11 -4.88
N SER A 186 10.20 -10.51 -6.07
CA SER A 186 10.47 -11.20 -7.34
C SER A 186 11.95 -11.56 -7.51
N THR A 187 12.85 -10.73 -6.96
CA THR A 187 14.31 -10.96 -6.97
C THR A 187 14.78 -11.88 -5.84
N ASN A 188 14.04 -11.93 -4.72
CA ASN A 188 14.32 -12.81 -3.59
C ASN A 188 13.03 -13.27 -2.89
N GLN A 189 12.50 -14.41 -3.34
CA GLN A 189 11.23 -14.95 -2.85
C GLN A 189 11.31 -15.47 -1.40
N LYS A 190 12.52 -15.72 -0.88
CA LYS A 190 12.75 -16.24 0.48
C LYS A 190 12.96 -15.14 1.53
N MET A 191 13.00 -13.87 1.10
CA MET A 191 13.15 -12.72 2.00
C MET A 191 12.06 -12.74 3.08
N SER A 192 12.43 -12.53 4.34
CA SER A 192 11.46 -12.41 5.42
C SER A 192 10.71 -11.07 5.35
N ILE A 193 9.59 -10.94 6.05
CA ILE A 193 8.87 -9.65 6.13
C ILE A 193 9.70 -8.57 6.83
N ALA A 194 10.51 -8.95 7.82
CA ALA A 194 11.41 -8.02 8.52
C ALA A 194 12.50 -7.48 7.57
N ASP A 195 13.15 -8.38 6.81
CA ASP A 195 14.17 -7.99 5.83
C ASP A 195 13.57 -7.16 4.69
N LEU A 196 12.32 -7.46 4.27
CA LEU A 196 11.62 -6.68 3.27
C LEU A 196 11.34 -5.27 3.76
N ARG A 197 10.81 -5.13 4.98
CA ARG A 197 10.58 -3.82 5.61
C ARG A 197 11.87 -3.02 5.71
N GLU A 198 12.94 -3.64 6.18
CA GLU A 198 14.26 -3.01 6.27
C GLU A 198 14.77 -2.59 4.88
N ARG A 199 14.67 -3.48 3.88
CA ARG A 199 15.09 -3.18 2.50
C ARG A 199 14.35 -1.97 1.95
N LEU A 200 13.03 -1.91 2.11
CA LEU A 200 12.22 -0.76 1.66
C LEU A 200 12.61 0.52 2.40
N GLY A 201 12.79 0.46 3.72
CA GLY A 201 13.13 1.63 4.54
C GLY A 201 14.55 2.18 4.32
N ASN A 202 15.51 1.30 4.03
CA ASN A 202 16.90 1.68 3.75
C ASN A 202 17.11 2.15 2.31
N SER A 203 16.19 1.82 1.41
CA SER A 203 16.27 2.15 -0.01
C SER A 203 15.57 3.45 -0.39
N VAL A 204 15.07 4.23 0.57
CA VAL A 204 14.35 5.47 0.27
C VAL A 204 15.26 6.59 -0.24
N ASP A 205 14.70 7.49 -1.04
CA ASP A 205 15.26 8.82 -1.25
C ASP A 205 14.88 9.71 -0.07
N LYS A 206 15.86 10.14 0.74
CA LYS A 206 15.61 11.06 1.86
C LYS A 206 15.26 12.44 1.33
N LEU A 207 14.22 13.04 1.89
CA LEU A 207 13.72 14.35 1.48
C LEU A 207 13.59 15.27 2.69
N ASP A 208 14.09 16.51 2.58
CA ASP A 208 13.99 17.50 3.65
C ASP A 208 12.52 17.80 4.01
N SER A 209 11.63 17.78 3.02
CA SER A 209 10.17 17.94 3.17
C SER A 209 9.54 16.86 4.07
N LEU A 210 10.20 15.72 4.26
CA LEU A 210 9.72 14.58 5.04
C LEU A 210 10.38 14.43 6.41
N LYS A 211 11.33 15.30 6.75
CA LYS A 211 11.99 15.28 8.06
C LYS A 211 10.96 15.48 9.18
N GLY A 212 10.80 14.46 10.02
CA GLY A 212 9.81 14.46 11.10
C GLY A 212 8.35 14.29 10.64
N LYS A 213 8.12 13.86 9.39
CA LYS A 213 6.78 13.58 8.85
C LYS A 213 6.52 12.09 8.68
N VAL A 214 7.54 11.30 8.33
CA VAL A 214 7.47 9.84 8.26
C VAL A 214 8.74 9.24 8.87
N ALA A 215 8.68 8.02 9.39
CA ALA A 215 9.76 7.38 10.13
C ALA A 215 11.05 7.22 9.31
N THR A 216 10.92 6.85 8.04
CA THR A 216 12.06 6.78 7.12
C THR A 216 12.52 8.16 6.66
N GLY A 217 11.72 9.22 6.80
CA GLY A 217 12.01 10.54 6.24
C GLY A 217 12.22 10.56 4.72
N GLY A 218 11.66 9.58 3.98
CA GLY A 218 11.95 9.44 2.56
C GLY A 218 10.82 8.87 1.71
N ARG A 219 10.97 9.08 0.40
CA ARG A 219 10.14 8.52 -0.66
C ARG A 219 10.66 7.14 -1.05
N ILE A 220 9.76 6.19 -1.33
CA ILE A 220 10.13 4.90 -1.90
C ILE A 220 10.93 5.07 -3.21
N ASN A 221 11.95 4.24 -3.42
CA ASN A 221 12.72 4.18 -4.66
C ASN A 221 12.87 2.71 -5.08
N ALA A 222 12.30 2.36 -6.23
CA ALA A 222 12.28 0.99 -6.73
C ALA A 222 13.67 0.49 -7.13
N ALA A 223 14.48 1.32 -7.80
CA ALA A 223 15.81 0.94 -8.29
C ALA A 223 16.76 0.56 -7.14
N LYS A 224 16.81 1.38 -6.08
CA LYS A 224 17.54 1.07 -4.84
C LYS A 224 17.00 -0.19 -4.17
N ALA A 225 15.67 -0.31 -4.09
CA ALA A 225 15.02 -1.43 -3.45
C ALA A 225 15.33 -2.78 -4.13
N VAL A 226 15.56 -2.81 -5.45
CA VAL A 226 16.01 -4.02 -6.17
C VAL A 226 17.53 -4.13 -6.32
N GLY A 227 18.28 -3.06 -6.05
CA GLY A 227 19.74 -3.04 -6.14
C GLY A 227 20.26 -2.85 -7.57
N ALA A 228 19.58 -2.01 -8.35
CA ALA A 228 19.92 -1.68 -9.73
C ALA A 228 20.73 -0.37 -9.87
N GLU A 229 21.29 0.14 -8.76
CA GLU A 229 22.15 1.34 -8.71
C GLU A 229 23.60 0.98 -8.35
#